data_AF-A0A3D8P0M4-F1
#
_entry.id   AF-A0A3D8P0M4-F1
#
_cell.length_a   1.000
_cell.length_b   1.000
_cell.length_c   1.000
_cell.angle_alpha   90.00
_cell.angle_beta   90.00
_cell.angle_gamma   90.00
#
_symmetry.space_group_name_H-M   'P 1'
#
loop_
_entity.id
_entity.type
_entity.pdbx_description
1 polymer ?
#
loop_
_entity_poly.entity_id
_entity_poly.type
_entity_poly.pdbx_seq_one_letter_code
_entity_poly.pdbx_strand_id
1 'polypeptide(L)'
;EYLAELPPRGGEWLFPGKRGPMTPRAVQKRLKLFGRIAGVEVTPHKLRHTFCKWLVDAGESLDKVACLAGHARLDTTAVYTRPGRTDLERAVEKLSWE
;
A
#
# COMPACT_ATOMS: atom_id res chain seq x y z
N GLU A 1 -7.95 8.69 17.87
CA GLU A 1 -8.03 7.61 18.89
C GLU A 1 -6.65 7.00 19.20
N TYR A 2 -5.91 6.39 18.26
CA TYR A 2 -4.59 5.78 18.56
C TYR A 2 -3.60 6.70 19.31
N LEU A 3 -3.40 7.94 18.84
CA LEU A 3 -2.45 8.87 19.46
C LEU A 3 -2.85 9.30 20.88
N ALA A 4 -4.15 9.27 21.20
CA ALA A 4 -4.66 9.60 22.52
C ALA A 4 -4.45 8.47 23.54
N GLU A 5 -4.28 7.23 23.06
CA GLU A 5 -4.03 6.03 23.87
C GLU A 5 -2.54 5.68 23.99
N LEU A 6 -1.65 6.40 23.30
CA LEU A 6 -0.22 6.24 23.50
C LEU A 6 0.16 6.63 24.93
N PRO A 7 1.05 5.87 25.61
CA PRO A 7 1.44 6.18 26.97
C PRO A 7 1.97 7.62 27.06
N PRO A 8 1.63 8.36 28.14
CA PRO A 8 1.73 9.83 28.22
C PRO A 8 3.17 10.37 28.16
N ARG A 9 4.18 9.51 28.32
CA ARG A 9 5.55 9.84 27.95
C ARG A 9 5.76 9.34 26.53
N GLY A 10 5.57 10.24 25.57
CA GLY A 10 5.83 10.01 24.15
C GLY A 10 7.11 9.23 23.97
N GLY A 11 6.96 7.92 23.79
CA GLY A 11 8.09 7.07 23.47
C GLY A 11 8.70 7.61 22.19
N GLU A 12 10.03 7.51 22.09
CA GLU A 12 10.82 7.85 20.90
C GLU A 12 10.22 7.31 19.57
N TRP A 13 9.32 6.33 19.65
CA TRP A 13 8.74 5.61 18.55
C TRP A 13 7.21 5.77 18.47
N LEU A 14 6.71 6.17 17.30
CA LEU A 14 5.27 6.23 16.99
C LEU A 14 4.56 4.88 17.21
N PHE A 15 5.27 3.78 16.93
CA PHE A 15 4.78 2.41 17.13
C PHE A 15 5.65 1.66 18.14
N PRO A 16 5.35 1.73 19.44
CA PRO A 16 6.15 1.06 20.46
C PRO A 16 5.89 -0.45 20.47
N GLY A 17 6.94 -1.23 20.75
CA GLY A 17 6.91 -2.65 21.06
C GLY A 17 7.39 -2.92 22.48
N LYS A 18 7.32 -4.18 22.93
CA LYS A 18 7.64 -4.56 24.33
C LYS A 18 9.10 -4.32 24.74
N ARG A 19 10.04 -4.24 23.79
CA ARG A 19 11.49 -4.13 24.03
C ARG A 19 12.16 -3.04 23.17
N GLY A 20 11.40 -2.09 22.64
CA GLY A 20 11.87 -1.12 21.64
C GLY A 20 10.82 -0.87 20.56
N PRO A 21 11.16 -0.31 19.39
CA PRO A 21 10.19 -0.05 18.33
C PRO A 21 9.55 -1.33 17.80
N MET A 22 8.36 -1.19 17.22
CA MET A 22 7.70 -2.27 16.51
C MET A 22 8.59 -2.78 15.37
N THR A 23 8.82 -4.09 15.32
CA THR A 23 9.66 -4.69 14.29
C THR A 23 8.86 -4.92 12.99
N PRO A 24 9.53 -4.95 11.81
CA PRO A 24 8.88 -5.30 10.55
C PRO A 24 8.14 -6.65 10.62
N ARG A 25 8.71 -7.63 11.34
CA ARG A 25 8.09 -8.95 11.53
C ARG A 25 6.81 -8.88 12.35
N ALA A 26 6.71 -7.97 13.32
CA ALA A 26 5.48 -7.74 14.07
C ALA A 26 4.37 -7.17 13.16
N VAL A 27 4.71 -6.21 12.30
CA VAL A 27 3.77 -5.67 11.29
C VAL A 27 3.29 -6.78 10.35
N GLN A 28 4.20 -7.58 9.79
CA GLN A 28 3.85 -8.70 8.92
C GLN A 28 2.94 -9.72 9.63
N LYS A 29 3.21 -10.05 10.89
CA LYS A 29 2.34 -10.95 11.69
C LYS A 29 0.94 -10.37 11.88
N ARG A 30 0.82 -9.08 12.21
CA ARG A 30 -0.48 -8.41 12.36
C ARG A 30 -1.25 -8.38 11.04
N LEU A 31 -0.59 -8.02 9.94
CA LEU A 31 -1.21 -8.06 8.61
C LEU A 31 -1.65 -9.47 8.23
N LYS A 32 -0.86 -10.51 8.50
CA LYS A 32 -1.27 -11.91 8.27
C LYS A 32 -2.47 -12.34 9.12
N LEU A 33 -2.64 -11.78 10.32
CA LEU A 33 -3.83 -12.01 11.14
C LEU A 33 -5.06 -11.37 10.46
N PHE A 34 -4.99 -10.08 10.14
CA PHE A 34 -6.10 -9.37 9.49
C PHE A 34 -6.42 -9.93 8.11
N GLY A 35 -5.43 -10.33 7.33
CA GLY A 35 -5.62 -11.01 6.05
C GLY A 35 -6.40 -12.31 6.19
N ARG A 36 -6.11 -13.12 7.22
CA ARG A 36 -6.88 -14.34 7.50
C ARG A 36 -8.34 -14.04 7.86
N ILE A 37 -8.57 -13.00 8.66
CA ILE A 37 -9.92 -12.56 9.04
C ILE A 37 -10.70 -12.08 7.81
N ALA A 38 -10.04 -11.30 6.94
CA ALA A 38 -10.64 -10.74 5.74
C ALA A 38 -10.67 -11.71 4.54
N GLY A 39 -10.11 -12.91 4.66
CA GLY A 39 -10.02 -13.89 3.56
C GLY A 39 -9.07 -13.47 2.42
N VAL A 40 -8.11 -12.57 2.68
CA VAL A 40 -7.18 -12.04 1.67
C VAL A 40 -5.72 -12.20 2.09
N GLU A 41 -4.85 -12.52 1.15
CA GLU A 41 -3.42 -12.49 1.39
C GLU A 41 -2.86 -11.07 1.35
N VAL A 42 -2.50 -10.52 2.51
CA VAL A 42 -1.96 -9.17 2.63
C VAL A 42 -0.55 -9.15 3.22
N THR A 43 0.32 -8.33 2.65
CA THR A 43 1.67 -8.03 3.13
C THR A 43 1.92 -6.51 3.04
N PRO A 44 2.92 -5.96 3.75
CA PRO A 44 3.23 -4.53 3.64
C PRO A 44 3.51 -4.09 2.19
N HIS A 45 4.22 -4.93 1.43
CA HIS A 45 4.53 -4.63 0.04
C HIS A 45 3.28 -4.70 -0.83
N LYS A 46 2.39 -5.71 -0.66
CA LYS A 46 1.12 -5.76 -1.39
C LYS A 46 0.30 -4.48 -1.16
N LEU A 47 0.20 -4.00 0.08
CA LEU A 47 -0.50 -2.73 0.38
C LEU A 47 0.12 -1.53 -0.34
N ARG A 48 1.46 -1.41 -0.34
CA ARG A 48 2.17 -0.36 -1.09
C ARG A 48 1.90 -0.45 -2.58
N HIS A 49 1.93 -1.65 -3.15
CA HIS A 49 1.62 -1.87 -4.56
C HIS A 49 0.19 -1.46 -4.89
N THR A 50 -0.79 -1.86 -4.06
CA THR A 50 -2.19 -1.46 -4.22
C THR A 50 -2.36 0.06 -4.16
N PHE A 51 -1.73 0.72 -3.19
CA PHE A 51 -1.78 2.19 -3.08
C PHE A 51 -1.25 2.89 -4.34
N CYS A 52 -0.07 2.50 -4.82
CA CYS A 52 0.53 3.13 -6.00
C CYS A 52 -0.26 2.83 -7.28
N LYS A 53 -0.75 1.59 -7.44
CA LYS A 53 -1.60 1.21 -8.58
C LYS A 53 -2.91 1.99 -8.59
N TRP A 54 -3.57 2.15 -7.45
CA TRP A 54 -4.78 2.97 -7.35
C TRP A 54 -4.57 4.42 -7.73
N LEU A 55 -3.43 5.03 -7.35
CA LEU A 55 -3.13 6.40 -7.77
C LEU A 55 -2.96 6.50 -9.29
N VAL A 56 -2.23 5.55 -9.90
CA VAL A 56 -2.06 5.51 -11.36
C VAL A 56 -3.40 5.28 -12.06
N ASP A 57 -4.23 4.36 -11.56
CA ASP A 57 -5.54 4.07 -12.14
C ASP A 57 -6.52 5.25 -11.98
N ALA A 58 -6.34 6.07 -10.93
CA ALA A 58 -7.05 7.33 -10.74
C ALA A 58 -6.53 8.48 -11.64
N GLY A 59 -5.49 8.23 -12.44
CA GLY A 59 -4.93 9.21 -13.38
C GLY A 59 -3.88 10.15 -12.80
N GLU A 60 -3.35 9.86 -11.59
CA GLU A 60 -2.26 10.66 -11.04
C GLU A 60 -0.95 10.47 -11.82
N SER A 61 -0.17 11.54 -11.90
CA SER A 61 1.08 11.55 -12.65
C SER A 61 2.17 10.73 -11.95
N LEU A 62 3.05 10.08 -12.73
CA LEU A 62 4.07 9.17 -12.21
C LEU A 62 5.06 9.84 -11.25
N ASP A 63 5.33 11.13 -11.42
CA ASP A 63 6.17 11.92 -10.52
C ASP A 63 5.53 12.08 -9.13
N LYS A 64 4.23 12.36 -9.05
CA LYS A 64 3.49 12.40 -7.77
C LYS A 64 3.49 11.05 -7.08
N VAL A 65 3.19 9.98 -7.83
CA VAL A 65 3.20 8.62 -7.28
C VAL A 65 4.60 8.24 -6.79
N ALA A 66 5.65 8.59 -7.53
CA ALA A 66 7.03 8.35 -7.11
C ALA A 66 7.39 9.12 -5.83
N CYS A 67 6.98 10.38 -5.72
CA CYS A 67 7.19 11.21 -4.54
C CYS A 67 6.50 10.60 -3.30
N LEU A 68 5.23 10.24 -3.41
CA LEU A 68 4.47 9.61 -2.32
C LEU A 68 5.04 8.24 -1.91
N ALA A 69 5.53 7.48 -2.89
CA ALA A 69 6.20 6.22 -2.63
C ALA A 69 7.62 6.42 -2.05
N GLY A 70 8.27 7.55 -2.28
CA GLY A 70 9.68 7.76 -1.97
C GLY A 70 10.62 7.01 -2.92
N HIS A 71 10.26 6.90 -4.20
CA HIS A 71 11.11 6.32 -5.23
C HIS A 71 12.08 7.36 -5.80
N ALA A 72 13.37 7.05 -5.81
CA ALA A 72 14.39 7.91 -6.40
C ALA A 72 14.39 7.90 -7.94
N ARG A 73 13.79 6.86 -8.56
CA ARG A 73 13.73 6.69 -10.02
C ARG A 73 12.30 6.47 -10.48
N LEU A 74 11.89 7.18 -11.52
CA LEU A 74 10.58 7.01 -12.15
C LEU A 74 10.39 5.60 -12.73
N ASP A 75 11.46 4.97 -13.21
CA ASP A 75 11.42 3.58 -13.72
C ASP A 75 10.86 2.59 -12.68
N THR A 76 11.15 2.81 -11.40
CA THR A 76 10.62 1.99 -10.30
C THR A 76 9.11 2.15 -10.17
N THR A 77 8.60 3.37 -10.39
CA THR A 77 7.18 3.68 -10.34
C THR A 77 6.44 3.26 -11.62
N ALA A 78 7.13 3.25 -12.75
CA ALA A 78 6.55 2.85 -14.05
C ALA A 78 6.03 1.40 -14.04
N VAL A 79 6.45 0.55 -13.10
CA VAL A 79 5.86 -0.79 -12.93
C VAL A 79 4.35 -0.74 -12.68
N TYR A 80 3.82 0.34 -12.11
CA TYR A 80 2.41 0.51 -11.79
C TYR A 80 1.53 0.90 -12.98
N THR A 81 2.12 1.29 -14.12
CA THR A 81 1.35 1.60 -15.34
C THR A 81 0.98 0.37 -16.15
N ARG A 82 1.54 -0.80 -15.80
CA ARG A 82 1.24 -2.04 -16.52
C ARG A 82 -0.23 -2.42 -16.26
N PRO A 83 -1.07 -2.49 -17.31
CA PRO A 83 -2.44 -2.92 -17.14
C PRO A 83 -2.47 -4.40 -16.74
N GLY A 84 -3.32 -4.72 -15.76
CA GLY A 84 -3.65 -6.10 -15.44
C GLY A 84 -4.63 -6.68 -16.45
N ARG A 85 -4.87 -7.99 -16.37
CA ARG A 85 -5.87 -8.67 -17.21
C ARG A 85 -7.25 -8.02 -17.13
N THR A 86 -7.71 -7.69 -15.93
CA THR A 86 -9.00 -7.03 -15.71
C THR A 86 -9.06 -5.62 -16.31
N ASP A 87 -7.94 -4.88 -16.31
CA ASP A 87 -7.89 -3.55 -16.93
C ASP A 87 -8.08 -3.66 -18.46
N LEU A 88 -7.47 -4.68 -19.07
CA LEU A 88 -7.62 -4.97 -20.50
C LEU A 88 -9.03 -5.46 -20.84
N GLU A 89 -9.61 -6.34 -20.02
CA GLU A 89 -11.00 -6.81 -20.18
C GLU A 89 -11.98 -5.64 -20.15
N ARG A 90 -11.86 -4.73 -19.16
CA ARG A 90 -12.70 -3.51 -19.10
C ARG A 90 -12.50 -2.59 -20.30
N ALA A 91 -11.28 -2.49 -20.83
CA ALA A 91 -11.00 -1.66 -22.01
C ALA A 91 -11.72 -2.20 -23.25
N VAL A 92 -11.77 -3.53 -23.42
CA VAL A 92 -12.52 -4.18 -24.49
C VAL A 92 -14.03 -4.02 -24.27
N GLU A 93 -14.52 -4.21 -23.05
CA GLU A 93 -15.95 -4.03 -22.74
C GLU A 93 -16.44 -2.64 -23.12
N LYS A 94 -15.68 -1.58 -22.87
CA LYS A 94 -16.06 -0.21 -23.25
C LYS A 94 -16.36 -0.05 -24.74
N LEU A 95 -15.64 -0.76 -25.62
CA LEU A 95 -15.85 -0.74 -27.07
C LEU A 95 -17.08 -1.54 -27.50
N SER A 96 -17.49 -2.54 -26.71
CA SER A 96 -18.63 -3.42 -27.06
C SER A 96 -20.00 -2.77 -26.88
N TRP A 97 -20.05 -1.54 -26.34
CA TRP A 97 -21.27 -0.75 -26.13
C TRP A 97 -21.33 0.54 -26.96
N GLU A 98 -20.39 0.71 -27.91
CA GLU A 98 -20.43 1.71 -29.00
C GLU A 98 -20.79 1.03 -30.33
#